data_AF-A0A2V6A869-F1
#
_entry.id   AF-A0A2V6A869-F1
#
_cell.length_a   1.000
_cell.length_b   1.000
_cell.length_c   1.000
_cell.angle_alpha   90.00
_cell.angle_beta   90.00
_cell.angle_gamma   90.00
#
_symmetry.space_group_name_H-M   'P 1'
#
loop_
_entity.id
_entity.type
_entity.pdbx_description
1 polymer ?
#
loop_
_entity_poly.entity_id
_entity_poly.type
_entity_poly.pdbx_seq_one_letter_code
_entity_poly.pdbx_strand_id
1 'polypeptide(L)'
;MLPPDQKIALLDNASQHHTFCQNINTALYWNPVFHQARLDLIAAFGAHYTNDPAIVAANAAAFANHNSNDWNIQDFVGTVNCPSCPQPPPTRCGDIVVDQVQQWLDAGWTEQLMLQVGKEMCDAAAAAFPNQNIKLPIGGLTDNRMSTPDGDPAHGNYSQLARDIENYVYGNA
;
A
#
# COMPACT_ATOMS: atom_id res chain seq x y z
N MET A 1 6.27 10.05 -15.29
CA MET A 1 5.18 10.57 -14.43
C MET A 1 3.94 9.73 -14.69
N LEU A 2 3.28 9.22 -13.65
CA LEU A 2 2.00 8.50 -13.82
C LEU A 2 0.91 9.45 -14.33
N PRO A 3 0.05 9.01 -15.26
CA PRO A 3 -1.14 9.75 -15.67
C PRO A 3 -2.06 10.09 -14.48
N PRO A 4 -2.86 11.16 -14.54
CA PRO A 4 -3.72 11.59 -13.44
C PRO A 4 -4.70 10.52 -12.95
N ASP A 5 -5.21 9.66 -13.84
CA ASP A 5 -6.12 8.55 -13.54
C ASP A 5 -5.43 7.32 -12.90
N GLN A 6 -4.12 7.39 -12.68
CA GLN A 6 -3.31 6.30 -12.12
C GLN A 6 -2.70 6.64 -10.76
N LYS A 7 -3.00 7.81 -10.20
CA LYS A 7 -2.39 8.27 -8.95
C LYS A 7 -3.31 9.11 -8.09
N ILE A 8 -2.97 9.15 -6.81
CA ILE A 8 -3.56 10.03 -5.80
C ILE A 8 -2.44 10.87 -5.16
N ALA A 9 -2.75 12.13 -4.87
CA ALA A 9 -1.81 13.05 -4.24
C ALA A 9 -2.13 13.16 -2.75
N LEU A 10 -1.31 12.51 -1.91
CA LEU A 10 -1.51 12.48 -0.45
C LEU A 10 -0.52 13.42 0.22
N LEU A 11 -0.97 14.19 1.22
CA LEU A 11 -0.08 15.04 2.00
C LEU A 11 0.86 14.16 2.84
N ASP A 12 2.16 14.42 2.75
CA ASP A 12 3.14 13.85 3.67
C ASP A 12 3.01 14.51 5.06
N ASN A 13 2.57 13.72 6.03
CA ASN A 13 2.33 14.16 7.40
C ASN A 13 3.49 13.86 8.35
N ALA A 14 4.58 13.25 7.87
CA ALA A 14 5.70 12.83 8.70
C ALA A 14 6.79 13.91 8.73
N SER A 15 6.95 14.57 9.88
CA SER A 15 7.85 15.72 10.05
C SER A 15 9.34 15.41 9.84
N GLN A 16 9.71 14.14 9.91
CA GLN A 16 11.05 13.64 9.62
C GLN A 16 11.35 13.50 8.12
N HIS A 17 10.36 13.59 7.25
CA HIS A 17 10.55 13.45 5.81
C HIS A 17 11.00 14.76 5.15
N HIS A 18 11.85 14.67 4.13
CA HIS A 18 12.20 15.82 3.29
C HIS A 18 11.01 16.37 2.49
N THR A 19 9.99 15.53 2.30
CA THR A 19 8.73 15.85 1.64
C THR A 19 7.63 16.27 2.61
N PHE A 20 7.94 16.45 3.91
CA PHE A 20 6.95 16.89 4.89
C PHE A 20 6.16 18.10 4.39
N CYS A 21 4.82 18.04 4.51
CA CYS A 21 3.89 19.05 4.01
C CYS A 21 3.85 19.25 2.49
N GLN A 22 4.40 18.31 1.73
CA GLN A 22 4.26 18.23 0.27
C GLN A 22 3.35 17.06 -0.10
N ASN A 23 2.76 17.14 -1.29
CA ASN A 23 2.01 16.01 -1.82
C ASN A 23 2.98 14.95 -2.34
N ILE A 24 2.81 13.71 -1.88
CA ILE A 24 3.43 12.53 -2.47
C ILE A 24 2.43 11.91 -3.44
N ASN A 25 2.85 11.74 -4.70
CA ASN A 25 2.07 11.04 -5.71
C ASN A 25 2.18 9.53 -5.46
N THR A 26 1.07 8.92 -5.03
CA THR A 26 0.93 7.49 -4.79
C THR A 26 0.17 6.86 -5.94
N ALA A 27 0.60 5.67 -6.40
CA ALA A 27 -0.13 4.95 -7.44
C ALA A 27 -1.48 4.43 -6.93
N LEU A 28 -2.49 4.39 -7.80
CA LEU A 28 -3.70 3.61 -7.55
C LEU A 28 -3.38 2.14 -7.86
N TYR A 29 -3.29 1.32 -6.82
CA TYR A 29 -2.77 -0.05 -6.94
C TYR A 29 -3.63 -0.95 -7.85
N TRP A 30 -4.93 -0.70 -7.92
CA TRP A 30 -5.87 -1.41 -8.80
C TRP A 30 -5.92 -0.86 -10.23
N ASN A 31 -5.19 0.21 -10.54
CA ASN A 31 -5.13 0.68 -11.92
C ASN A 31 -4.55 -0.43 -12.79
N PRO A 32 -5.23 -0.85 -13.89
CA PRO A 32 -4.86 -2.05 -14.63
C PRO A 32 -3.47 -1.96 -15.26
N VAL A 33 -3.05 -0.77 -15.71
CA VAL A 33 -1.72 -0.58 -16.31
C VAL A 33 -0.64 -0.68 -15.24
N PHE A 34 -0.82 0.01 -14.12
CA PHE A 34 0.14 -0.04 -13.01
C PHE A 34 0.21 -1.43 -12.38
N HIS A 35 -0.94 -2.08 -12.18
CA HIS A 35 -1.01 -3.41 -11.61
C HIS A 35 -0.32 -4.45 -12.50
N GLN A 36 -0.63 -4.47 -13.81
CA GLN A 36 0.01 -5.38 -14.74
C GLN A 36 1.54 -5.19 -14.78
N ALA A 37 2.01 -3.94 -14.78
CA ALA A 37 3.45 -3.66 -14.75
C ALA A 37 4.15 -4.22 -13.50
N ARG A 38 3.45 -4.32 -12.35
CA ARG A 38 3.99 -4.95 -11.14
C ARG A 38 4.05 -6.47 -11.27
N LEU A 39 3.02 -7.09 -11.84
CA LEU A 39 3.03 -8.54 -12.11
C LEU A 39 4.16 -8.90 -13.08
N ASP A 40 4.34 -8.12 -14.14
CA ASP A 40 5.42 -8.31 -15.11
C ASP A 40 6.81 -8.15 -14.45
N LEU A 41 6.95 -7.18 -13.54
CA LEU A 41 8.17 -7.01 -12.76
C LEU A 41 8.47 -8.21 -11.86
N ILE A 42 7.47 -8.76 -11.17
CA ILE A 42 7.64 -9.97 -10.34
C ILE A 42 8.05 -11.16 -11.21
N ALA A 43 7.41 -11.35 -12.36
CA ALA A 43 7.76 -12.43 -13.29
C ALA A 43 9.21 -12.30 -13.79
N ALA A 44 9.63 -11.09 -14.20
CA ALA A 44 10.99 -10.84 -14.62
C ALA A 44 12.01 -11.03 -13.49
N PHE A 45 11.66 -10.60 -12.27
CA PHE A 45 12.47 -10.79 -11.07
C PHE A 45 12.65 -12.28 -10.74
N GLY A 46 11.58 -13.07 -10.77
CA GLY A 46 11.63 -14.53 -10.60
C GLY A 46 12.49 -15.20 -11.66
N ALA A 47 12.28 -14.88 -12.94
CA ALA A 47 13.06 -15.45 -14.05
C ALA A 47 14.57 -15.22 -13.89
N HIS A 48 14.98 -14.11 -13.27
CA HIS A 48 16.38 -13.79 -13.06
C HIS A 48 16.96 -14.44 -11.78
N TYR A 49 16.21 -14.43 -10.68
CA TYR A 49 16.76 -14.73 -9.35
C TYR A 49 16.27 -16.03 -8.71
N THR A 50 15.25 -16.72 -9.26
CA THR A 50 14.65 -17.90 -8.59
C THR A 50 15.63 -19.06 -8.35
N ASN A 51 16.73 -19.13 -9.09
CA ASN A 51 17.74 -20.18 -8.94
C ASN A 51 19.02 -19.68 -8.22
N ASP A 52 19.02 -18.43 -7.75
CA ASP A 52 20.14 -17.88 -6.99
C ASP A 52 20.09 -18.45 -5.55
N PRO A 53 21.09 -19.26 -5.13
CA PRO A 53 21.10 -19.86 -3.81
C PRO A 53 21.27 -18.84 -2.67
N ALA A 54 21.67 -17.60 -2.95
CA ALA A 54 21.73 -16.53 -1.96
C ALA A 54 20.34 -15.96 -1.62
N ILE A 55 19.34 -16.17 -2.48
CA ILE A 55 17.98 -15.66 -2.28
C ILE A 55 17.13 -16.71 -1.56
N VAL A 56 17.02 -16.55 -0.24
CA VAL A 56 16.25 -17.45 0.65
C VAL A 56 14.81 -16.98 0.91
N ALA A 57 14.52 -15.72 0.59
CA ALA A 57 13.20 -15.12 0.74
C ALA A 57 12.99 -13.98 -0.26
N ALA A 58 11.73 -13.79 -0.69
CA ALA A 58 11.33 -12.72 -1.60
C ALA A 58 10.24 -11.84 -0.96
N ASN A 59 10.43 -10.51 -1.01
CA ASN A 59 9.39 -9.54 -0.66
C ASN A 59 8.62 -9.10 -1.91
N ALA A 60 8.07 -10.07 -2.64
CA ALA A 60 7.36 -9.84 -3.89
C ALA A 60 5.84 -9.68 -3.71
N ALA A 61 5.29 -10.05 -2.55
CA ALA A 61 3.86 -9.99 -2.27
C ALA A 61 3.39 -8.69 -1.60
N ALA A 62 4.26 -7.69 -1.45
CA ALA A 62 3.85 -6.34 -1.03
C ALA A 62 3.03 -5.67 -2.15
N PHE A 63 1.86 -5.09 -1.82
CA PHE A 63 0.96 -4.58 -2.87
C PHE A 63 0.33 -3.23 -2.57
N ALA A 64 0.49 -2.70 -1.35
CA ALA A 64 0.01 -1.37 -1.00
C ALA A 64 1.12 -0.65 -0.18
N ASN A 65 1.04 0.67 -0.14
CA ASN A 65 2.05 1.56 0.45
C ASN A 65 3.45 1.57 -0.20
N HIS A 66 3.76 2.66 -0.90
CA HIS A 66 5.10 2.92 -1.44
C HIS A 66 6.17 3.25 -0.37
N ASN A 67 5.79 3.53 0.88
CA ASN A 67 6.74 3.91 1.94
C ASN A 67 7.18 2.72 2.81
N SER A 68 6.25 1.84 3.19
CA SER A 68 6.53 0.68 4.06
C SER A 68 6.64 -0.65 3.31
N ASN A 69 6.27 -0.68 2.01
CA ASN A 69 6.16 -1.92 1.23
C ASN A 69 5.33 -2.98 1.96
N ASP A 70 4.12 -2.60 2.39
CA ASP A 70 3.20 -3.45 3.14
C ASP A 70 1.89 -3.72 2.37
N TRP A 71 0.83 -4.04 3.09
CA TRP A 71 -0.52 -4.27 2.56
C TRP A 71 -1.49 -3.15 2.89
N ASN A 72 -1.01 -2.10 3.54
CA ASN A 72 -1.81 -0.98 3.99
C ASN A 72 -1.75 0.18 3.01
N ILE A 73 -2.66 1.12 3.16
CA ILE A 73 -2.60 2.41 2.49
C ILE A 73 -2.35 3.49 3.53
N GLN A 74 -1.89 4.65 3.09
CA GLN A 74 -1.75 5.79 4.01
C GLN A 74 -3.15 6.26 4.42
N ASP A 75 -3.43 6.27 5.72
CA ASP A 75 -4.77 6.41 6.28
C ASP A 75 -4.85 7.53 7.34
N PHE A 76 -3.92 8.50 7.30
CA PHE A 76 -3.90 9.55 8.31
C PHE A 76 -5.15 10.43 8.25
N VAL A 77 -5.71 10.68 9.43
CA VAL A 77 -6.83 11.59 9.65
C VAL A 77 -6.52 12.50 10.82
N GLY A 78 -6.61 13.80 10.58
CA GLY A 78 -6.34 14.81 11.59
C GLY A 78 -5.79 16.09 11.00
N THR A 79 -5.24 16.93 11.87
CA THR A 79 -4.63 18.20 11.48
C THR A 79 -3.12 18.07 11.44
N VAL A 80 -2.53 18.42 10.30
CA VAL A 80 -1.07 18.54 10.14
C VAL A 80 -0.70 20.02 10.22
N ASN A 81 0.15 20.37 11.18
CA ASN A 81 0.73 21.71 11.22
C ASN A 81 1.92 21.78 10.25
N CYS A 82 1.78 22.57 9.20
CA CYS A 82 2.80 22.77 8.18
C CYS A 82 3.52 24.11 8.41
N PRO A 83 4.70 24.11 9.06
CA PRO A 83 5.35 25.33 9.56
C PRO A 83 5.94 26.19 8.45
N SER A 84 6.14 25.62 7.26
CA SER A 84 6.65 26.32 6.08
C SER A 84 5.80 25.96 4.87
N CYS A 85 5.80 26.83 3.85
CA CYS A 85 5.11 26.62 2.58
C CYS A 85 6.13 26.04 1.58
N PRO A 86 6.28 24.70 1.47
CA PRO A 86 7.35 24.08 0.69
C PRO A 86 7.23 24.41 -0.80
N GLN A 87 8.33 24.83 -1.44
CA GLN A 87 8.38 25.12 -2.88
C GLN A 87 8.84 23.88 -3.68
N PRO A 88 8.40 23.72 -4.94
CA PRO A 88 7.51 24.61 -5.70
C PRO A 88 6.02 24.38 -5.38
N PRO A 89 5.12 25.32 -5.76
CA PRO A 89 3.68 25.16 -5.59
C PRO A 89 3.13 23.90 -6.31
N PRO A 90 2.01 23.33 -5.83
CA PRO A 90 1.12 23.83 -4.79
C PRO A 90 1.70 23.68 -3.37
N THR A 91 1.73 24.78 -2.62
CA THR A 91 2.23 24.84 -1.25
C THR A 91 1.08 24.76 -0.25
N ARG A 92 1.13 23.84 0.71
CA ARG A 92 0.22 23.81 1.86
C ARG A 92 1.00 24.21 3.12
N CYS A 93 0.49 25.18 3.86
CA CYS A 93 1.10 25.66 5.10
C CYS A 93 0.04 26.14 6.10
N GLY A 94 0.42 26.21 7.37
CA GLY A 94 -0.51 26.34 8.49
C GLY A 94 -1.16 25.01 8.85
N ASP A 95 -2.30 25.08 9.52
CA ASP A 95 -3.05 23.89 9.92
C ASP A 95 -3.84 23.34 8.72
N ILE A 96 -3.48 22.13 8.28
CA ILE A 96 -4.12 21.44 7.17
C ILE A 96 -4.93 20.28 7.74
N VAL A 97 -6.25 20.31 7.54
CA VAL A 97 -7.11 19.16 7.82
C VAL A 97 -6.89 18.12 6.72
N VAL A 98 -6.55 16.92 7.13
CA VAL A 98 -6.26 15.79 6.25
C VAL A 98 -7.22 14.66 6.58
N ASP A 99 -7.80 14.09 5.54
CA ASP A 99 -8.53 12.82 5.59
C ASP A 99 -8.06 11.96 4.41
N GLN A 100 -6.97 11.20 4.61
CA GLN A 100 -6.41 10.34 3.56
C GLN A 100 -7.33 9.16 3.25
N VAL A 101 -8.05 8.67 4.26
CA VAL A 101 -9.06 7.62 4.11
C VAL A 101 -10.15 8.05 3.12
N GLN A 102 -10.73 9.24 3.32
CA GLN A 102 -11.75 9.74 2.39
C GLN A 102 -11.17 9.96 0.99
N GLN A 103 -9.93 10.45 0.88
CA GLN A 103 -9.27 10.62 -0.42
C GLN A 103 -9.14 9.27 -1.18
N TRP A 104 -8.80 8.18 -0.49
CA TRP A 104 -8.75 6.85 -1.09
C TRP A 104 -10.14 6.35 -1.51
N LEU A 105 -11.16 6.54 -0.66
CA LEU A 105 -12.54 6.19 -0.98
C LEU A 105 -13.04 6.96 -2.22
N ASP A 106 -12.76 8.27 -2.29
CA ASP A 106 -13.12 9.12 -3.44
C ASP A 106 -12.37 8.71 -4.72
N ALA A 107 -11.17 8.16 -4.59
CA ALA A 107 -10.41 7.60 -5.71
C ALA A 107 -10.95 6.23 -6.18
N GLY A 108 -11.92 5.64 -5.47
CA GLY A 108 -12.54 4.35 -5.80
C GLY A 108 -11.93 3.15 -5.08
N TRP A 109 -11.21 3.36 -3.98
CA TRP A 109 -10.72 2.26 -3.15
C TRP A 109 -11.90 1.46 -2.60
N THR A 110 -11.81 0.13 -2.71
CA THR A 110 -12.67 -0.80 -1.97
C THR A 110 -11.82 -1.96 -1.46
N GLU A 111 -12.27 -2.56 -0.36
CA GLU A 111 -11.61 -3.74 0.20
C GLU A 111 -11.58 -4.90 -0.81
N GLN A 112 -12.70 -5.17 -1.49
CA GLN A 112 -12.78 -6.23 -2.49
C GLN A 112 -11.78 -6.03 -3.64
N LEU A 113 -11.63 -4.79 -4.11
CA LEU A 113 -10.72 -4.46 -5.19
C LEU A 113 -9.26 -4.65 -4.78
N MET A 114 -8.90 -4.21 -3.57
CA MET A 114 -7.57 -4.42 -3.04
C MET A 114 -7.29 -5.87 -2.65
N LEU A 115 -8.30 -6.62 -2.24
CA LEU A 115 -8.21 -8.06 -1.99
C LEU A 115 -7.85 -8.80 -3.28
N GLN A 116 -8.50 -8.44 -4.40
CA GLN A 116 -8.16 -9.01 -5.70
C GLN A 116 -6.70 -8.70 -6.09
N VAL A 117 -6.28 -7.43 -5.96
CA VAL A 117 -4.88 -7.03 -6.19
C VAL A 117 -3.91 -7.81 -5.30
N GLY A 118 -4.24 -8.01 -4.03
CA GLY A 118 -3.41 -8.74 -3.08
C GLY A 118 -3.26 -10.22 -3.44
N LYS A 119 -4.35 -10.88 -3.86
CA LYS A 119 -4.35 -12.26 -4.36
C LYS A 119 -3.45 -12.41 -5.58
N GLU A 120 -3.63 -11.54 -6.58
CA GLU A 120 -2.84 -11.57 -7.82
C GLU A 120 -1.34 -11.37 -7.56
N MET A 121 -0.97 -10.48 -6.62
CA MET A 121 0.43 -10.28 -6.23
C MET A 121 1.00 -11.49 -5.48
N CYS A 122 0.22 -12.12 -4.60
CA CYS A 122 0.65 -13.34 -3.90
C CYS A 122 0.84 -14.50 -4.87
N ASP A 123 -0.10 -14.70 -5.80
CA ASP A 123 -0.02 -15.74 -6.83
C ASP A 123 1.19 -15.53 -7.74
N ALA A 124 1.42 -14.29 -8.19
CA ALA A 124 2.58 -13.94 -9.00
C ALA A 124 3.90 -14.20 -8.26
N ALA A 125 3.98 -13.83 -6.97
CA ALA A 125 5.15 -14.11 -6.15
C ALA A 125 5.39 -15.61 -5.99
N ALA A 126 4.33 -16.39 -5.75
CA ALA A 126 4.41 -17.85 -5.61
C ALA A 126 4.84 -18.54 -6.90
N ALA A 127 4.34 -18.08 -8.04
CA ALA A 127 4.75 -18.58 -9.34
C ALA A 127 6.20 -18.22 -9.67
N ALA A 128 6.64 -17.02 -9.32
CA ALA A 128 7.99 -16.51 -9.59
C ALA A 128 9.07 -17.12 -8.69
N PHE A 129 8.71 -17.48 -7.45
CA PHE A 129 9.64 -17.97 -6.43
C PHE A 129 9.11 -19.24 -5.73
N PRO A 130 8.96 -20.36 -6.46
CA PRO A 130 8.30 -21.57 -5.94
C PRO A 130 9.04 -22.26 -4.80
N ASN A 131 10.31 -21.94 -4.58
CA ASN A 131 11.18 -22.59 -3.59
C ASN A 131 11.66 -21.64 -2.48
N GLN A 132 11.31 -20.35 -2.55
CA GLN A 132 11.72 -19.36 -1.56
C GLN A 132 10.57 -19.03 -0.62
N ASN A 133 10.92 -18.57 0.57
CA ASN A 133 9.92 -18.02 1.48
C ASN A 133 9.38 -16.70 0.92
N ILE A 134 8.07 -16.55 0.86
CA ILE A 134 7.43 -15.30 0.44
C ILE A 134 7.09 -14.51 1.69
N LYS A 135 7.63 -13.30 1.79
CA LYS A 135 7.28 -12.40 2.89
C LYS A 135 5.90 -11.80 2.66
N LEU A 136 5.06 -11.89 3.69
CA LEU A 136 3.73 -11.25 3.75
C LEU A 136 3.82 -10.04 4.69
N PRO A 137 4.02 -8.82 4.17
CA PRO A 137 4.24 -7.64 5.00
C PRO A 137 2.92 -7.04 5.49
N ILE A 138 2.54 -7.42 6.71
CA ILE A 138 1.33 -6.96 7.38
C ILE A 138 1.68 -5.79 8.30
N GLY A 139 1.04 -4.63 8.08
CA GLY A 139 1.13 -3.46 8.95
C GLY A 139 -0.18 -3.18 9.67
N GLY A 140 -0.17 -2.22 10.60
CA GLY A 140 -1.40 -1.66 11.20
C GLY A 140 -1.89 -0.41 10.47
N LEU A 141 -3.20 -0.19 10.48
CA LEU A 141 -3.94 1.01 10.11
C LEU A 141 -4.49 1.70 11.38
N THR A 142 -4.60 3.01 11.35
CA THR A 142 -5.05 3.86 12.45
C THR A 142 -6.54 4.23 12.40
N ASP A 143 -7.18 4.24 11.21
CA ASP A 143 -8.60 4.63 11.05
C ASP A 143 -9.52 3.42 10.82
N ASN A 144 -10.62 3.38 11.57
CA ASN A 144 -11.61 2.29 11.59
C ASN A 144 -12.52 2.18 10.36
N ARG A 145 -12.51 3.15 9.44
CA ARG A 145 -13.16 3.00 8.13
C ARG A 145 -12.38 2.03 7.21
N MET A 146 -11.12 1.73 7.54
CA MET A 146 -10.25 0.84 6.77
C MET A 146 -9.54 -0.22 7.63
N SER A 147 -9.42 -0.01 8.95
CA SER A 147 -9.00 -1.03 9.92
C SER A 147 -10.17 -1.94 10.30
N THR A 148 -10.01 -2.80 11.32
CA THR A 148 -10.93 -3.91 11.63
C THR A 148 -12.42 -3.52 11.57
N PRO A 149 -13.30 -4.32 10.92
CA PRO A 149 -14.69 -3.91 10.64
C PRO A 149 -15.56 -3.75 11.88
N ASP A 150 -15.18 -4.43 12.97
CA ASP A 150 -15.88 -4.41 14.24
C ASP A 150 -15.40 -3.31 15.19
N GLY A 151 -14.33 -2.58 14.81
CA GLY A 151 -13.73 -1.53 15.61
C GLY A 151 -13.16 -2.02 16.95
N ASP A 152 -12.99 -3.33 17.15
CA ASP A 152 -12.44 -3.88 18.39
C ASP A 152 -10.91 -3.73 18.41
N PRO A 153 -10.34 -2.91 19.32
CA PRO A 153 -8.89 -2.74 19.43
C PRO A 153 -8.16 -4.04 19.81
N ALA A 154 -8.85 -5.03 20.40
CA ALA A 154 -8.30 -6.35 20.71
C ALA A 154 -7.99 -7.18 19.46
N HIS A 155 -8.64 -6.87 18.33
CA HIS A 155 -8.33 -7.46 17.03
C HIS A 155 -7.16 -6.76 16.33
N GLY A 156 -6.51 -5.82 17.02
CA GLY A 156 -5.38 -5.05 16.53
C GLY A 156 -5.78 -4.04 15.46
N ASN A 157 -4.78 -3.31 14.98
CA ASN A 157 -4.95 -2.30 13.95
C ASN A 157 -4.88 -2.90 12.53
N TYR A 158 -4.98 -4.21 12.37
CA TYR A 158 -4.86 -4.86 11.07
C TYR A 158 -6.09 -4.57 10.21
N SER A 159 -5.91 -4.34 8.91
CA SER A 159 -7.04 -4.23 7.99
C SER A 159 -7.74 -5.58 7.86
N GLN A 160 -9.07 -5.59 7.66
CA GLN A 160 -9.78 -6.81 7.27
C GLN A 160 -9.17 -7.42 6.01
N LEU A 161 -8.76 -6.55 5.07
CA LEU A 161 -7.98 -6.91 3.90
C LEU A 161 -6.77 -7.81 4.21
N ALA A 162 -5.98 -7.50 5.24
CA ALA A 162 -4.83 -8.32 5.59
C ALA A 162 -5.25 -9.72 6.07
N ARG A 163 -6.31 -9.81 6.89
CA ARG A 163 -6.87 -11.08 7.36
C ARG A 163 -7.43 -11.90 6.20
N ASP A 164 -8.12 -11.26 5.26
CA ASP A 164 -8.69 -11.93 4.08
C ASP A 164 -7.61 -12.49 3.15
N ILE A 165 -6.46 -11.82 3.04
CA ILE A 165 -5.31 -12.32 2.29
C ILE A 165 -4.61 -13.44 3.04
N GLU A 166 -4.43 -13.34 4.36
CA GLU A 166 -3.93 -14.46 5.16
C GLU A 166 -4.83 -15.69 5.00
N ASN A 167 -6.15 -15.53 5.08
CA ASN A 167 -7.12 -16.60 4.87
C ASN A 167 -7.00 -17.20 3.46
N TYR A 168 -6.80 -16.37 2.44
CA TYR A 168 -6.57 -16.83 1.07
C TYR A 168 -5.28 -17.65 0.95
N VAL A 169 -4.16 -17.16 1.50
CA VAL A 169 -2.84 -17.80 1.36
C VAL A 169 -2.75 -19.09 2.18
N TYR A 170 -3.31 -19.10 3.39
CA TYR A 170 -3.20 -20.24 4.32
C TYR A 170 -4.42 -21.18 4.29
N GLY A 171 -5.51 -20.82 3.63
CA GLY A 171 -6.71 -21.65 3.53
C GLY A 171 -7.54 -21.74 4.81
N ASN A 172 -7.49 -20.72 5.68
CA ASN A 172 -8.15 -20.70 6.99
C ASN A 172 -9.67 -20.36 6.94
N ALA A 173 -10.35 -20.61 5.81
CA ALA A 173 -11.77 -20.29 5.62
C ALA A 173 -12.72 -21.35 6.20
#